data_AF-A0A4Z0HLY7-F1
#
_entry.id   AF-A0A4Z0HLY7-F1
#
_cell.length_a   1.000
_cell.length_b   1.000
_cell.length_c   1.000
_cell.angle_alpha   90.00
_cell.angle_beta   90.00
_cell.angle_gamma   90.00
#
_symmetry.space_group_name_H-M   'P 1'
#
loop_
_entity.id
_entity.type
_entity.pdbx_description
1 polymer ?
#
loop_
_entity_poly.entity_id
_entity_poly.type
_entity_poly.pdbx_seq_one_letter_code
_entity_poly.pdbx_strand_id
1 'polypeptide(L)'
;MRKLLAGLVAAGVGISLVGCGTDTKTEPTTSSGTTSAATTTSAAAERPNITGPNKTINDYITENKIAETPFKPDEPGTPDFDFPFPPDWSSAGDKTPAWAYGAIVYDKPVDPADPPAIIAIASKLTGDVDAAEVLEYAPGMSQNLPDYKSVMDPEKATLGGFEAVRSAGTYTHNGEARVIAQKTVVIPGNDGLFVLQLNAEAPEGQKDVVIDAAKVIDEQTKITP
;
A
#
# COMPACT_ATOMS: atom_id res chain seq x y z
N MET A 1 25.14 -61.34 -1.90
CA MET A 1 24.51 -62.67 -1.75
C MET A 1 23.05 -62.48 -1.38
N ARG A 2 22.15 -63.14 -2.13
CA ARG A 2 20.70 -63.39 -1.92
C ARG A 2 19.78 -62.16 -1.77
N LYS A 3 18.99 -61.71 -2.77
CA LYS A 3 17.89 -62.35 -3.56
C LYS A 3 16.77 -62.87 -2.63
N LEU A 4 15.45 -62.75 -2.86
CA LEU A 4 14.50 -62.15 -3.83
C LEU A 4 13.15 -62.82 -3.46
N LEU A 5 11.98 -62.21 -3.70
CA LEU A 5 10.64 -62.83 -3.96
C LEU A 5 9.60 -61.69 -3.87
N ALA A 6 8.97 -61.15 -4.92
CA ALA A 6 8.34 -61.64 -6.15
C ALA A 6 7.02 -62.42 -5.95
N GLY A 7 5.94 -61.90 -6.56
CA GLY A 7 4.77 -62.66 -7.02
C GLY A 7 3.49 -61.80 -7.16
N LEU A 8 2.62 -61.94 -8.16
CA LEU A 8 2.60 -62.80 -9.37
C LEU A 8 1.31 -62.50 -10.21
N VAL A 9 1.34 -62.80 -11.53
CA VAL A 9 0.23 -63.20 -12.47
C VAL A 9 -0.60 -62.09 -13.17
N ALA A 10 -0.95 -62.11 -14.47
CA ALA A 10 -0.97 -63.13 -15.54
C ALA A 10 -0.81 -62.53 -16.96
N ALA A 11 -0.43 -63.40 -17.91
CA ALA A 11 -0.36 -63.18 -19.35
C ALA A 11 -1.65 -63.59 -20.10
N GLY A 12 -1.81 -63.12 -21.35
CA GLY A 12 -2.71 -63.68 -22.37
C GLY A 12 -2.77 -62.80 -23.63
N VAL A 13 -2.09 -63.15 -24.75
CA VAL A 13 -2.65 -63.66 -26.04
C VAL A 13 -3.67 -62.71 -26.69
N GLY A 14 -3.65 -62.25 -27.95
CA GLY A 14 -2.91 -62.48 -29.21
C GLY A 14 -3.70 -61.79 -30.37
N ILE A 15 -3.07 -61.59 -31.55
CA ILE A 15 -3.58 -61.69 -32.96
C ILE A 15 -5.01 -61.10 -33.26
N SER A 16 -5.30 -60.20 -34.22
CA SER A 16 -5.00 -60.15 -35.67
C SER A 16 -5.63 -58.89 -36.32
N LEU A 17 -4.93 -58.37 -37.34
CA LEU A 17 -5.34 -57.91 -38.68
C LEU A 17 -6.71 -57.24 -38.99
N VAL A 18 -6.57 -56.10 -39.70
CA VAL A 18 -7.36 -55.57 -40.85
C VAL A 18 -8.79 -55.11 -40.53
N GLY A 19 -9.07 -53.80 -40.59
CA GLY A 19 -9.64 -53.12 -41.77
C GLY A 19 -11.17 -53.10 -41.65
N CYS A 20 -11.93 -52.04 -41.84
CA CYS A 20 -11.83 -50.78 -42.55
C CYS A 20 -12.85 -49.81 -41.92
N GLY A 21 -12.62 -48.51 -42.05
CA GLY A 21 -13.73 -47.60 -42.34
C GLY A 21 -13.87 -46.35 -41.47
N THR A 22 -13.82 -45.22 -42.18
CA THR A 22 -14.49 -43.93 -41.89
C THR A 22 -13.84 -42.99 -40.88
N ASP A 23 -13.04 -42.07 -41.42
CA ASP A 23 -12.71 -40.78 -40.80
C ASP A 23 -13.98 -39.91 -40.73
N THR A 24 -14.56 -39.74 -39.53
CA THR A 24 -15.35 -38.57 -39.13
C THR A 24 -15.41 -38.46 -37.59
N LYS A 25 -14.68 -37.47 -37.07
CA LYS A 25 -15.02 -36.48 -36.01
C LYS A 25 -15.78 -36.93 -34.74
N THR A 26 -15.21 -36.65 -33.55
CA THR A 26 -15.72 -35.68 -32.55
C THR A 26 -14.88 -35.63 -31.26
N GLU A 27 -14.45 -34.39 -30.96
CA GLU A 27 -14.08 -33.68 -29.71
C GLU A 27 -13.18 -34.29 -28.61
N PRO A 28 -12.07 -33.59 -28.26
CA PRO A 28 -11.56 -33.58 -26.90
C PRO A 28 -12.40 -32.63 -26.02
N THR A 29 -12.61 -33.03 -24.78
CA THR A 29 -13.35 -32.29 -23.74
C THR A 29 -12.75 -30.91 -23.49
N THR A 30 -13.51 -29.89 -23.90
CA THR A 30 -13.33 -28.48 -23.56
C THR A 30 -13.49 -28.28 -22.05
N SER A 31 -12.38 -28.21 -21.32
CA SER A 31 -12.36 -27.48 -20.05
C SER A 31 -12.04 -26.03 -20.39
N SER A 32 -13.07 -25.18 -20.32
CA SER A 32 -12.96 -23.73 -20.42
C SER A 32 -12.09 -23.21 -19.28
N GLY A 33 -10.78 -23.17 -19.50
CA GLY A 33 -9.93 -22.22 -18.82
C GLY A 33 -10.28 -20.85 -19.38
N THR A 34 -11.07 -20.07 -18.64
CA THR A 34 -11.18 -18.63 -18.90
C THR A 34 -9.83 -18.03 -18.55
N THR A 35 -8.89 -18.11 -19.49
CA THR A 35 -7.73 -17.23 -19.51
C THR A 35 -8.29 -15.84 -19.79
N SER A 36 -8.62 -15.11 -18.74
CA SER A 36 -8.61 -13.65 -18.84
C SER A 36 -7.18 -13.28 -19.18
N ALA A 37 -6.94 -13.08 -20.47
CA ALA A 37 -5.83 -12.29 -20.93
C ALA A 37 -6.03 -10.92 -20.29
N ALA A 38 -5.39 -10.71 -19.14
CA ALA A 38 -5.19 -9.39 -18.61
C ALA A 38 -4.38 -8.66 -19.67
N THR A 39 -5.07 -7.83 -20.45
CA THR A 39 -4.46 -6.71 -21.16
C THR A 39 -3.61 -5.98 -20.14
N THR A 40 -2.29 -6.14 -20.24
CA THR A 40 -1.32 -5.33 -19.51
C THR A 40 -1.39 -3.92 -20.08
N THR A 41 -2.46 -3.21 -19.72
CA THR A 41 -2.41 -1.76 -19.64
C THR A 41 -1.60 -1.51 -18.38
N SER A 42 -0.42 -0.92 -18.51
CA SER A 42 0.37 -0.48 -17.37
C SER A 42 -0.45 0.55 -16.60
N ALA A 43 -1.26 0.08 -15.65
CA ALA A 43 -1.77 0.91 -14.58
C ALA A 43 -0.53 1.47 -13.87
N ALA A 44 -0.35 2.79 -13.92
CA ALA A 44 0.49 3.45 -12.94
C ALA A 44 0.03 2.90 -11.58
N ALA A 45 0.94 2.26 -10.82
CA ALA A 45 0.56 1.55 -9.61
C ALA A 45 -0.26 2.50 -8.72
N GLU A 46 -1.56 2.26 -8.58
CA GLU A 46 -2.43 3.14 -7.81
C GLU A 46 -2.04 3.03 -6.33
N ARG A 47 -2.14 4.14 -5.60
CA ARG A 47 -1.99 4.14 -4.14
C ARG A 47 -3.00 3.17 -3.52
N PRO A 48 -2.65 2.47 -2.42
CA PRO A 48 -3.60 1.66 -1.68
C PRO A 48 -4.86 2.46 -1.32
N ASN A 49 -6.02 1.82 -1.48
CA ASN A 49 -7.31 2.33 -1.05
C ASN A 49 -7.99 1.26 -0.19
N ILE A 50 -8.11 1.53 1.11
CA ILE A 50 -8.71 0.60 2.08
C ILE A 50 -10.12 1.07 2.36
N THR A 51 -11.08 0.34 1.78
CA THR A 51 -12.51 0.59 1.95
C THR A 51 -13.02 -0.04 3.24
N GLY A 52 -14.06 0.57 3.81
CA GLY A 52 -14.67 0.10 5.05
C GLY A 52 -15.75 1.06 5.53
N PRO A 53 -16.25 0.89 6.77
CA PRO A 53 -17.35 1.70 7.29
C PRO A 53 -16.96 3.15 7.62
N ASN A 54 -15.67 3.45 7.78
CA ASN A 54 -15.21 4.81 8.07
C ASN A 54 -14.95 5.55 6.76
N LYS A 55 -15.51 6.75 6.65
CA LYS A 55 -15.32 7.63 5.49
C LYS A 55 -13.85 8.05 5.37
N THR A 56 -13.31 7.96 4.16
CA THR A 56 -11.90 8.28 3.86
C THR A 56 -11.77 9.56 3.04
N ILE A 57 -10.54 10.10 2.97
CA ILE A 57 -10.22 11.18 2.01
C ILE A 57 -10.59 10.77 0.58
N ASN A 58 -10.37 9.50 0.21
CA ASN A 58 -10.70 9.02 -1.13
C ASN A 58 -12.22 9.04 -1.40
N ASP A 59 -13.03 8.66 -0.41
CA ASP A 59 -14.49 8.73 -0.51
C ASP A 59 -14.93 10.19 -0.67
N TYR A 60 -14.38 11.10 0.14
CA TYR A 60 -14.64 12.54 0.02
C TYR A 60 -14.29 13.09 -1.37
N ILE A 61 -13.11 12.75 -1.90
CA ILE A 61 -12.68 13.17 -3.24
C ILE A 61 -13.67 12.67 -4.30
N THR A 62 -14.04 11.40 -4.22
CA THR A 62 -14.92 10.74 -5.20
C THR A 62 -16.34 11.31 -5.15
N GLU A 63 -16.93 11.44 -3.95
CA GLU A 63 -18.28 11.94 -3.75
C GLU A 63 -18.44 13.40 -4.22
N ASN A 64 -17.42 14.23 -4.01
CA ASN A 64 -17.45 15.65 -4.35
C ASN A 64 -16.86 15.97 -5.74
N LYS A 65 -16.45 14.94 -6.51
CA LYS A 65 -15.87 15.09 -7.85
C LYS A 65 -14.64 16.01 -7.85
N ILE A 66 -13.85 15.92 -6.79
CA ILE A 66 -12.58 16.61 -6.66
C ILE A 66 -11.57 15.91 -7.58
N ALA A 67 -10.79 16.68 -8.32
CA ALA A 67 -9.70 16.14 -9.12
C ALA A 67 -8.44 16.03 -8.26
N GLU A 68 -7.94 14.80 -8.09
CA GLU A 68 -6.69 14.50 -7.42
C GLU A 68 -5.57 14.29 -8.44
N THR A 69 -4.45 14.98 -8.26
CA THR A 69 -3.23 14.79 -9.07
C THR A 69 -2.07 14.49 -8.12
N PRO A 70 -1.53 13.26 -8.11
CA PRO A 70 -0.33 12.96 -7.34
C PRO A 70 0.86 13.70 -7.95
N PHE A 71 1.83 14.09 -7.12
CA PHE A 71 3.07 14.72 -7.58
C PHE A 71 4.30 14.13 -6.87
N LYS A 72 5.46 14.31 -7.51
CA LYS A 72 6.78 13.89 -7.01
C LYS A 72 7.62 15.07 -6.51
N PRO A 73 8.73 14.82 -5.80
CA PRO A 73 9.70 15.85 -5.48
C PRO A 73 10.14 16.63 -6.72
N ASP A 74 10.43 17.92 -6.53
CA ASP A 74 10.92 18.85 -7.56
C ASP A 74 9.97 19.10 -8.75
N GLU A 75 8.71 18.66 -8.69
CA GLU A 75 7.73 18.99 -9.72
C GLU A 75 7.36 20.48 -9.71
N PRO A 76 7.48 21.20 -10.85
CA PRO A 76 7.20 22.63 -10.89
C PRO A 76 5.78 23.00 -10.44
N GLY A 77 5.67 24.02 -9.59
CA GLY A 77 4.38 24.51 -9.09
C GLY A 77 3.76 23.64 -7.99
N THR A 78 4.58 22.82 -7.33
CA THR A 78 4.20 22.03 -6.14
C THR A 78 5.04 22.47 -4.93
N PRO A 79 4.53 22.27 -3.69
CA PRO A 79 5.31 22.58 -2.50
C PRO A 79 6.57 21.73 -2.40
N ASP A 80 7.64 22.35 -1.91
CA ASP A 80 8.86 21.67 -1.49
C ASP A 80 8.72 21.18 -0.04
N PHE A 81 9.02 19.90 0.18
CA PHE A 81 9.00 19.27 1.50
C PHE A 81 10.43 18.86 1.91
N ASP A 82 11.07 19.72 2.70
CA ASP A 82 12.40 19.47 3.27
C ASP A 82 12.27 18.58 4.51
N PHE A 83 12.34 17.26 4.30
CA PHE A 83 12.28 16.26 5.36
C PHE A 83 13.66 15.98 5.97
N PRO A 84 13.77 15.88 7.31
CA PRO A 84 14.98 15.32 7.92
C PRO A 84 15.04 13.81 7.69
N PHE A 85 16.26 13.25 7.74
CA PHE A 85 16.45 11.81 7.96
C PHE A 85 16.63 11.55 9.45
N PRO A 86 15.70 10.83 10.12
CA PRO A 86 15.89 10.45 11.51
C PRO A 86 17.13 9.55 11.69
N PRO A 87 17.71 9.48 12.91
CA PRO A 87 18.87 8.62 13.17
C PRO A 87 18.58 7.16 12.83
N ASP A 88 19.50 6.51 12.11
CA ASP A 88 19.39 5.11 11.64
C ASP A 88 18.22 4.86 10.67
N TRP A 89 17.76 5.90 9.96
CA TRP A 89 16.84 5.78 8.84
C TRP A 89 17.51 6.21 7.54
N SER A 90 17.19 5.50 6.46
CA SER A 90 17.70 5.81 5.12
C SER A 90 16.58 5.77 4.08
N SER A 91 16.86 6.30 2.89
CA SER A 91 15.93 6.21 1.77
C SER A 91 15.63 4.74 1.43
N ALA A 92 14.36 4.44 1.16
CA ALA A 92 13.96 3.12 0.69
C ALA A 92 14.47 2.82 -0.75
N GLY A 93 14.97 3.82 -1.47
CA GLY A 93 15.52 3.68 -2.82
C GLY A 93 14.53 3.00 -3.77
N ASP A 94 14.97 1.94 -4.45
CA ASP A 94 14.14 1.18 -5.39
C ASP A 94 12.93 0.48 -4.74
N LYS A 95 12.88 0.41 -3.40
CA LYS A 95 11.71 -0.11 -2.67
C LYS A 95 10.62 0.94 -2.47
N THR A 96 10.87 2.21 -2.76
CA THR A 96 9.84 3.25 -2.72
C THR A 96 8.74 2.91 -3.74
N PRO A 97 7.46 2.79 -3.31
CA PRO A 97 6.38 2.53 -4.24
C PRO A 97 6.28 3.63 -5.31
N ALA A 98 6.00 3.25 -6.56
CA ALA A 98 5.96 4.19 -7.68
C ALA A 98 4.93 5.32 -7.50
N TRP A 99 3.89 5.14 -6.69
CA TRP A 99 2.92 6.18 -6.34
C TRP A 99 3.38 7.12 -5.22
N ALA A 100 4.31 6.70 -4.36
CA ALA A 100 4.71 7.46 -3.17
C ALA A 100 5.56 8.69 -3.55
N TYR A 101 5.38 9.79 -2.83
CA TYR A 101 6.24 10.96 -2.94
C TYR A 101 7.68 10.61 -2.52
N GLY A 102 7.81 9.79 -1.47
CA GLY A 102 9.07 9.26 -0.98
C GLY A 102 8.84 8.20 0.08
N ALA A 103 9.89 7.46 0.44
CA ALA A 103 9.83 6.52 1.55
C ALA A 103 11.21 6.39 2.22
N ILE A 104 11.20 6.18 3.53
CA ILE A 104 12.37 5.84 4.34
C ILE A 104 12.13 4.53 5.10
N VAL A 105 13.20 3.81 5.39
CA VAL A 105 13.20 2.55 6.14
C VAL A 105 14.21 2.63 7.27
N TYR A 106 13.93 1.92 8.36
CA TYR A 106 14.85 1.80 9.47
C TYR A 106 15.99 0.82 9.12
N ASP A 107 17.22 1.20 9.41
CA ASP A 107 18.43 0.48 9.00
C ASP A 107 18.78 -0.71 9.90
N LYS A 108 18.18 -0.78 11.09
CA LYS A 108 18.46 -1.81 12.11
C LYS A 108 17.22 -2.60 12.54
N PRO A 109 16.40 -3.10 11.59
CA PRO A 109 15.18 -3.80 11.94
C PRO A 109 15.50 -5.14 12.64
N VAL A 110 14.59 -5.59 13.51
CA VAL A 110 14.67 -6.93 14.12
C VAL A 110 14.61 -8.02 13.04
N ASP A 111 13.72 -7.86 12.06
CA ASP A 111 13.66 -8.68 10.85
C ASP A 111 13.95 -7.82 9.60
N PRO A 112 15.04 -8.05 8.86
CA PRO A 112 15.34 -7.34 7.62
C PRO A 112 14.28 -7.47 6.51
N ALA A 113 13.42 -8.50 6.57
CA ALA A 113 12.32 -8.68 5.63
C ALA A 113 11.09 -7.80 5.97
N ASP A 114 11.00 -7.29 7.20
CA ASP A 114 9.89 -6.49 7.69
C ASP A 114 10.38 -5.26 8.51
N PRO A 115 11.05 -4.31 7.85
CA PRO A 115 11.56 -3.12 8.52
C PRO A 115 10.43 -2.13 8.84
N PRO A 116 10.53 -1.38 9.95
CA PRO A 116 9.80 -0.14 10.11
C PRO A 116 10.00 0.79 8.91
N ALA A 117 8.90 1.40 8.45
CA ALA A 117 8.90 2.24 7.26
C ALA A 117 8.04 3.50 7.47
N ILE A 118 8.42 4.59 6.79
CA ILE A 118 7.59 5.79 6.68
C ILE A 118 7.45 6.12 5.19
N ILE A 119 6.21 6.22 4.73
CA ILE A 119 5.88 6.51 3.33
C ILE A 119 5.16 7.86 3.26
N ALA A 120 5.66 8.75 2.41
CA ALA A 120 5.07 10.03 2.10
C ALA A 120 4.21 9.94 0.84
N ILE A 121 3.06 10.60 0.85
CA ILE A 121 2.12 10.69 -0.27
C ILE A 121 1.76 12.15 -0.43
N ALA A 122 1.88 12.66 -1.65
CA ALA A 122 1.60 14.05 -1.94
C ALA A 122 0.66 14.16 -3.14
N SER A 123 -0.43 14.89 -2.94
CA SER A 123 -1.48 15.09 -3.93
C SER A 123 -1.91 16.54 -3.98
N LYS A 124 -2.19 17.04 -5.18
CA LYS A 124 -2.91 18.29 -5.41
C LYS A 124 -4.39 17.98 -5.63
N LEU A 125 -5.24 18.61 -4.84
CA LEU A 125 -6.69 18.53 -4.95
C LEU A 125 -7.22 19.82 -5.58
N THR A 126 -8.06 19.70 -6.61
CA THR A 126 -8.65 20.84 -7.33
C THR A 126 -10.16 20.65 -7.49
N GLY A 127 -10.89 21.76 -7.53
CA GLY A 127 -12.35 21.79 -7.45
C GLY A 127 -12.83 22.44 -6.16
N ASP A 128 -14.02 22.04 -5.69
CA ASP A 128 -14.62 22.52 -4.44
C ASP A 128 -14.07 21.73 -3.25
N VAL A 129 -12.81 21.97 -2.91
CA VAL A 129 -12.09 21.24 -1.84
C VAL A 129 -12.14 22.02 -0.54
N ASP A 130 -12.66 21.38 0.51
CA ASP A 130 -12.61 21.89 1.88
C ASP A 130 -11.46 21.20 2.65
N ALA A 131 -10.51 22.01 3.11
CA ALA A 131 -9.37 21.52 3.88
C ALA A 131 -9.77 20.89 5.22
N ALA A 132 -10.86 21.36 5.85
CA ALA A 132 -11.34 20.81 7.10
C ALA A 132 -11.88 19.38 6.92
N GLU A 133 -12.61 19.11 5.84
CA GLU A 133 -13.12 17.78 5.51
C GLU A 133 -11.97 16.81 5.18
N VAL A 134 -10.92 17.28 4.50
CA VAL A 134 -9.71 16.48 4.26
C VAL A 134 -9.06 16.05 5.59
N LEU A 135 -8.94 16.98 6.55
CA LEU A 135 -8.38 16.66 7.87
C LEU A 135 -9.35 15.79 8.70
N GLU A 136 -10.66 15.98 8.58
CA GLU A 136 -11.66 15.15 9.26
C GLU A 136 -11.60 13.68 8.84
N TYR A 137 -11.49 13.42 7.53
CA TYR A 137 -11.50 12.05 6.99
C TYR A 137 -10.11 11.39 6.86
N ALA A 138 -9.05 12.10 7.23
CA ALA A 138 -7.69 11.56 7.25
C ALA A 138 -7.57 10.18 7.92
N PRO A 139 -8.03 9.96 9.17
CA PRO A 139 -7.84 8.68 9.85
C PRO A 139 -8.66 7.53 9.27
N GLY A 140 -9.66 7.80 8.42
CA GLY A 140 -10.65 6.81 7.98
C GLY A 140 -10.03 5.58 7.32
N MET A 141 -8.99 5.77 6.50
CA MET A 141 -8.32 4.66 5.82
C MET A 141 -7.62 3.72 6.80
N SER A 142 -6.95 4.26 7.83
CA SER A 142 -6.33 3.47 8.89
C SER A 142 -7.38 2.80 9.79
N GLN A 143 -8.49 3.48 10.08
CA GLN A 143 -9.60 2.94 10.88
C GLN A 143 -10.32 1.78 10.18
N ASN A 144 -10.19 1.65 8.87
CA ASN A 144 -10.71 0.53 8.08
C ASN A 144 -9.77 -0.69 8.05
N LEU A 145 -8.59 -0.64 8.69
CA LEU A 145 -7.66 -1.77 8.75
C LEU A 145 -8.22 -2.94 9.60
N PRO A 146 -7.84 -4.20 9.28
CA PRO A 146 -8.27 -5.36 10.06
C PRO A 146 -7.89 -5.25 11.54
N ASP A 147 -8.87 -5.50 12.42
CA ASP A 147 -8.73 -5.43 13.88
C ASP A 147 -8.18 -4.09 14.41
N TYR A 148 -8.39 -2.99 13.68
CA TYR A 148 -7.87 -1.68 14.07
C TYR A 148 -8.32 -1.29 15.48
N LYS A 149 -7.36 -0.82 16.29
CA LYS A 149 -7.61 -0.23 17.60
C LYS A 149 -6.84 1.08 17.70
N SER A 150 -7.56 2.17 17.99
CA SER A 150 -6.92 3.46 18.22
C SER A 150 -6.06 3.41 19.48
N VAL A 151 -4.85 3.98 19.41
CA VAL A 151 -4.01 4.22 20.59
C VAL A 151 -4.11 5.67 21.08
N MET A 152 -4.65 6.56 20.23
CA MET A 152 -5.01 7.93 20.55
C MET A 152 -6.22 8.35 19.72
N ASP A 153 -6.98 9.33 20.20
CA ASP A 153 -7.96 10.00 19.35
C ASP A 153 -7.23 10.84 18.29
N PRO A 154 -7.82 11.01 17.08
CA PRO A 154 -7.27 11.94 16.10
C PRO A 154 -7.12 13.33 16.70
N GLU A 155 -5.93 13.91 16.59
CA GLU A 155 -5.55 15.15 17.25
C GLU A 155 -5.12 16.19 16.21
N LYS A 156 -5.55 17.44 16.42
CA LYS A 156 -5.04 18.58 15.66
C LYS A 156 -3.54 18.73 15.89
N ALA A 157 -2.80 18.98 14.82
CA ALA A 157 -1.36 19.12 14.83
C ALA A 157 -0.93 20.19 13.81
N THR A 158 0.38 20.34 13.67
CA THR A 158 1.00 21.10 12.59
C THR A 158 2.19 20.34 12.00
N LEU A 159 2.59 20.70 10.79
CA LEU A 159 3.88 20.33 10.19
C LEU A 159 4.38 21.48 9.32
N GLY A 160 5.62 21.91 9.48
CA GLY A 160 6.19 23.00 8.68
C GLY A 160 5.38 24.32 8.73
N GLY A 161 4.60 24.54 9.79
CA GLY A 161 3.72 25.71 9.94
C GLY A 161 2.31 25.57 9.37
N PHE A 162 1.97 24.44 8.75
CA PHE A 162 0.65 24.18 8.16
C PHE A 162 -0.23 23.33 9.08
N GLU A 163 -1.54 23.47 8.92
CA GLU A 163 -2.53 22.70 9.68
C GLU A 163 -2.44 21.21 9.33
N ALA A 164 -2.56 20.39 10.36
CA ALA A 164 -2.48 18.95 10.23
C ALA A 164 -3.41 18.25 11.22
N VAL A 165 -3.62 16.96 10.98
CA VAL A 165 -4.15 16.02 11.95
C VAL A 165 -3.20 14.84 12.06
N ARG A 166 -3.06 14.28 13.26
CA ARG A 166 -2.35 13.03 13.48
C ARG A 166 -3.25 12.00 14.13
N SER A 167 -3.03 10.74 13.79
CA SER A 167 -3.70 9.60 14.41
C SER A 167 -2.74 8.43 14.51
N ALA A 168 -3.02 7.51 15.42
CA ALA A 168 -2.25 6.28 15.55
C ALA A 168 -3.13 5.15 16.10
N GLY A 169 -2.78 3.93 15.70
CA GLY A 169 -3.44 2.73 16.16
C GLY A 169 -2.59 1.48 15.98
N THR A 170 -3.17 0.35 16.37
CA THR A 170 -2.66 -0.99 16.07
C THR A 170 -3.60 -1.70 15.11
N TYR A 171 -3.11 -2.60 14.30
CA TYR A 171 -3.92 -3.46 13.44
C TYR A 171 -3.23 -4.82 13.22
N THR A 172 -3.97 -5.78 12.66
CA THR A 172 -3.42 -7.10 12.31
C THR A 172 -3.04 -7.15 10.83
N HIS A 173 -1.82 -7.59 10.53
CA HIS A 173 -1.37 -7.90 9.17
C HIS A 173 -0.74 -9.29 9.14
N ASN A 174 -1.24 -10.19 8.29
CA ASN A 174 -0.76 -11.58 8.18
C ASN A 174 -0.71 -12.34 9.53
N GLY A 175 -1.60 -12.01 10.45
CA GLY A 175 -1.67 -12.61 11.80
C GLY A 175 -0.72 -11.99 12.82
N GLU A 176 0.05 -10.96 12.44
CA GLU A 176 0.97 -10.24 13.32
C GLU A 176 0.46 -8.83 13.64
N ALA A 177 0.69 -8.40 14.87
CA ALA A 177 0.29 -7.07 15.33
C ALA A 177 1.27 -6.01 14.85
N ARG A 178 0.71 -4.91 14.34
CA ARG A 178 1.47 -3.79 13.80
C ARG A 178 0.97 -2.49 14.38
N VAL A 179 1.86 -1.51 14.46
CA VAL A 179 1.49 -0.12 14.72
C VAL A 179 1.42 0.64 13.40
N ILE A 180 0.44 1.53 13.31
CA ILE A 180 0.35 2.52 12.23
C ILE A 180 0.17 3.90 12.86
N ALA A 181 0.93 4.87 12.38
CA ALA A 181 0.74 6.27 12.68
C ALA A 181 0.59 7.03 11.38
N GLN A 182 -0.31 8.01 11.37
CA GLN A 182 -0.54 8.86 10.22
C GLN A 182 -0.50 10.31 10.64
N LYS A 183 0.14 11.14 9.82
CA LYS A 183 -0.04 12.60 9.84
C LYS A 183 -0.49 13.07 8.47
N THR A 184 -1.57 13.82 8.41
CA THR A 184 -2.07 14.46 7.19
C THR A 184 -1.99 15.97 7.35
N VAL A 185 -1.41 16.66 6.38
CA VAL A 185 -1.15 18.10 6.37
C VAL A 185 -1.80 18.70 5.14
N VAL A 186 -2.42 19.88 5.30
CA VAL A 186 -3.04 20.62 4.20
C VAL A 186 -2.31 21.93 3.95
N ILE A 187 -1.96 22.19 2.69
CA ILE A 187 -1.18 23.36 2.26
C ILE A 187 -1.98 24.11 1.20
N PRO A 188 -2.53 25.29 1.53
CA PRO A 188 -3.24 26.11 0.55
C PRO A 188 -2.33 26.55 -0.59
N GLY A 189 -2.73 26.30 -1.83
CA GLY A 189 -2.09 26.79 -3.05
C GLY A 189 -2.97 27.81 -3.79
N ASN A 190 -2.41 28.43 -4.82
CA ASN A 190 -3.14 29.43 -5.63
C ASN A 190 -4.27 28.82 -6.47
N ASP A 191 -4.17 27.55 -6.85
CA ASP A 191 -5.06 26.86 -7.78
C ASP A 191 -5.50 25.47 -7.29
N GLY A 192 -5.38 25.22 -5.98
CA GLY A 192 -5.80 23.97 -5.35
C GLY A 192 -5.33 23.85 -3.91
N LEU A 193 -5.68 22.73 -3.29
CA LEU A 193 -5.19 22.34 -1.97
C LEU A 193 -4.16 21.23 -2.13
N PHE A 194 -2.94 21.43 -1.64
CA PHE A 194 -1.97 20.35 -1.57
C PHE A 194 -2.12 19.58 -0.26
N VAL A 195 -2.05 18.26 -0.34
CA VAL A 195 -2.22 17.36 0.80
C VAL A 195 -1.00 16.45 0.88
N LEU A 196 -0.34 16.46 2.04
CA LEU A 196 0.75 15.55 2.36
C LEU A 196 0.28 14.55 3.42
N GLN A 197 0.46 13.27 3.18
CA GLN A 197 0.23 12.21 4.15
C GLN A 197 1.53 11.47 4.43
N LEU A 198 1.91 11.42 5.71
CA LEU A 198 3.01 10.61 6.22
C LEU A 198 2.41 9.41 6.95
N ASN A 199 2.62 8.21 6.41
CA ASN A 199 2.16 6.98 7.03
C ASN A 199 3.37 6.20 7.51
N ALA A 200 3.47 6.01 8.83
CA ALA A 200 4.51 5.26 9.47
C ALA A 200 3.96 3.93 9.98
N GLU A 201 4.72 2.85 9.78
CA GLU A 201 4.31 1.50 10.11
C GLU A 201 5.48 0.71 10.68
N ALA A 202 5.21 -0.16 11.65
CA ALA A 202 6.19 -1.10 12.17
C ALA A 202 5.52 -2.34 12.79
N PRO A 203 6.25 -3.46 12.91
CA PRO A 203 5.90 -4.49 13.88
C PRO A 203 5.72 -3.89 15.27
N GLU A 204 4.74 -4.37 16.05
CA GLU A 204 4.40 -3.77 17.35
C GLU A 204 5.62 -3.70 18.31
N GLY A 205 6.50 -4.70 18.27
CA GLY A 205 7.74 -4.73 19.06
C GLY A 205 8.78 -3.66 18.70
N GLN A 206 8.59 -2.93 17.59
CA GLN A 206 9.46 -1.86 17.11
C GLN A 206 8.76 -0.48 17.08
N LYS A 207 7.62 -0.33 17.77
CA LYS A 207 6.83 0.91 17.74
C LYS A 207 7.60 2.17 18.16
N ASP A 208 8.52 2.06 19.11
CA ASP A 208 9.24 3.22 19.64
C ASP A 208 10.17 3.83 18.58
N VAL A 209 10.67 3.00 17.64
CA VAL A 209 11.47 3.45 16.50
C VAL A 209 10.68 4.40 15.60
N VAL A 210 9.40 4.12 15.38
CA VAL A 210 8.49 4.98 14.60
C VAL A 210 8.14 6.25 15.37
N ILE A 211 7.92 6.15 16.68
CA ILE A 211 7.61 7.32 17.53
C ILE A 211 8.77 8.31 17.52
N ASP A 212 10.01 7.82 17.70
CA ASP A 212 11.21 8.65 17.69
C ASP A 212 11.45 9.30 16.31
N ALA A 213 11.25 8.54 15.24
CA ALA A 213 11.36 9.05 13.87
C ALA A 213 10.32 10.15 13.58
N ALA A 214 9.06 9.92 13.96
CA ALA A 214 7.98 10.89 13.79
C ALA A 214 8.26 12.19 14.55
N LYS A 215 8.85 12.12 15.76
CA LYS A 215 9.24 13.32 16.51
C LYS A 215 10.28 14.16 15.77
N VAL A 216 11.32 13.52 15.21
CA VAL A 216 12.37 14.23 14.45
C VAL A 216 11.77 14.90 13.21
N ILE A 217 10.91 14.18 12.47
CA ILE A 217 10.20 14.71 11.31
C ILE A 217 9.33 15.90 11.71
N ASP A 218 8.56 15.78 12.78
CA ASP A 218 7.67 16.84 13.27
C ASP A 218 8.42 18.13 13.64
N GLU A 219 9.58 18.01 14.27
CA GLU A 219 10.35 19.15 14.77
C GLU A 219 11.14 19.86 13.67
N GLN A 220 11.55 19.16 12.61
CA GLN A 220 12.54 19.67 11.66
C GLN A 220 12.04 19.81 10.22
N THR A 221 10.87 19.23 9.88
CA THR A 221 10.31 19.39 8.53
C THR A 221 10.00 20.84 8.24
N LYS A 222 10.42 21.31 7.06
CA LYS A 222 10.02 22.60 6.50
C LYS A 222 9.20 22.37 5.24
N ILE A 223 8.23 23.25 5.04
CA ILE A 223 7.35 23.22 3.88
C ILE A 223 7.39 24.59 3.22
N THR A 224 7.70 24.62 1.93
CA THR A 224 7.73 25.83 1.11
C THR A 224 6.69 25.71 0.00
N PRO A 225 5.60 26.49 0.00
CA PRO A 225 4.54 26.44 -1.01
C PRO A 225 4.96 26.86 -2.42
#